data_AF-A0A7C1BLY5-F1
#
_entry.id   AF-A0A7C1BLY5-F1
#
_cell.length_a   1.000
_cell.length_b   1.000
_cell.length_c   1.000
_cell.angle_alpha   90.00
_cell.angle_beta   90.00
_cell.angle_gamma   90.00
#
_symmetry.space_group_name_H-M   'P 1'
#
loop_
_entity.id
_entity.type
_entity.pdbx_description
1 polymer ?
#
loop_
_entity_poly.entity_id
_entity_poly.type
_entity_poly.pdbx_seq_one_letter_code
_entity_poly.pdbx_strand_id
1 'polypeptide(L)'
;MRKADSELLRVVLDEAYMRLCDVYISSSVLGPVREFSGREDLELWGLFCALIDYQVPVISRLIPMLRGLRLHLHNEKLSFYDLIYDEEIAGRVLAEFRWFERDKKGFSHRFVKINHILHLFEGLRGILEEGSLREHAQRIYEETAEDEFKGGKAIRDFTELLWSRLHNSPLPRGFIPNPRGNSTLKRICLFFRWMVRPYPDLNIWGDFFPIRELMVCLGSEITRVINRILNEKYVKEHPTWKDVEKVTLLLREINPDDPSKYDYVLSRPSIMGYCRKRVEGSKCTVCPLFEACRTGRREETKILRTKRKLSSEREQRILQSFLRKFSGKYRIKEIYTEYPIGRRSIDLVFTDEEGKWWVCEVEEYLNYTAIGQAVAYRRLFHKYRRIRPNSMIICRTSNPELVETCKYDCGVEVTSIK
;
A
#
# COMPACT_ATOMS: atom_id res chain seq x y z
N MET A 1 -11.06 -14.24 15.01
CA MET A 1 -10.24 -13.31 15.85
C MET A 1 -11.11 -12.79 16.99
N ARG A 2 -10.58 -12.39 18.16
CA ARG A 2 -11.43 -11.77 19.22
C ARG A 2 -11.96 -10.42 18.71
N LYS A 3 -13.22 -10.06 19.01
CA LYS A 3 -13.86 -8.81 18.54
C LYS A 3 -13.01 -7.56 18.78
N ALA A 4 -12.50 -7.38 20.01
CA ALA A 4 -11.64 -6.25 20.36
C ALA A 4 -10.30 -6.20 19.58
N ASP A 5 -9.75 -7.35 19.19
CA ASP A 5 -8.55 -7.39 18.34
C ASP A 5 -8.89 -6.98 16.88
N SER A 6 -10.10 -7.31 16.40
CA SER A 6 -10.61 -6.91 15.08
C SER A 6 -10.85 -5.40 15.01
N GLU A 7 -11.51 -4.83 16.02
CA GLU A 7 -11.79 -3.40 16.11
C GLU A 7 -10.50 -2.57 16.13
N LEU A 8 -9.51 -2.96 16.94
CA LEU A 8 -8.20 -2.31 16.95
C LEU A 8 -7.49 -2.44 15.60
N LEU A 9 -7.55 -3.62 14.97
CA LEU A 9 -6.93 -3.81 13.66
C LEU A 9 -7.57 -2.91 12.60
N ARG A 10 -8.91 -2.83 12.55
CA ARG A 10 -9.63 -1.91 11.65
C ARG A 10 -9.16 -0.47 11.85
N VAL A 11 -9.17 0.00 13.09
CA VAL A 11 -8.79 1.37 13.46
C VAL A 11 -7.34 1.70 13.09
N VAL A 12 -6.40 0.75 13.24
CA VAL A 12 -5.01 0.92 12.79
C VAL A 12 -4.90 0.92 11.26
N LEU A 13 -5.61 0.03 10.58
CA LEU A 13 -5.61 -0.07 9.12
C LEU A 13 -6.22 1.16 8.46
N ASP A 14 -7.34 1.67 8.98
CA ASP A 14 -8.03 2.86 8.47
C ASP A 14 -7.16 4.11 8.60
N GLU A 15 -6.54 4.33 9.75
CA GLU A 15 -5.61 5.45 9.91
C GLU A 15 -4.39 5.34 9.01
N ALA A 16 -3.82 4.14 8.88
CA ALA A 16 -2.72 3.91 7.95
C ALA A 16 -3.15 4.17 6.50
N TYR A 17 -4.35 3.73 6.11
CA TYR A 17 -4.94 3.99 4.79
C TYR A 17 -5.00 5.49 4.50
N MET A 18 -5.53 6.29 5.43
CA MET A 18 -5.69 7.73 5.25
C MET A 18 -4.36 8.47 5.11
N ARG A 19 -3.30 8.01 5.77
CA ARG A 19 -1.96 8.60 5.60
C ARG A 19 -1.27 8.17 4.32
N LEU A 20 -1.62 6.99 3.80
CA LEU A 20 -0.88 6.33 2.73
C LEU A 20 -1.56 6.40 1.37
N CYS A 21 -2.82 6.82 1.27
CA CYS A 21 -3.54 6.87 -0.02
C CYS A 21 -2.80 7.72 -1.06
N ASP A 22 -2.35 8.92 -0.70
CA ASP A 22 -1.63 9.81 -1.62
C ASP A 22 -0.20 9.31 -1.90
N VAL A 23 0.47 8.79 -0.87
CA VAL A 23 1.80 8.17 -1.01
C VAL A 23 1.73 6.94 -1.92
N TYR A 24 0.63 6.20 -1.89
CA TYR A 24 0.44 5.04 -2.75
C TYR A 24 0.45 5.44 -4.23
N ILE A 25 -0.16 6.57 -4.59
CA ILE A 25 -0.15 7.08 -5.97
C ILE A 25 1.28 7.37 -6.44
N SER A 26 2.09 8.04 -5.61
CA SER A 26 3.47 8.41 -6.00
C SER A 26 4.47 7.25 -5.93
N SER A 27 4.14 6.19 -5.19
CA SER A 27 5.02 5.05 -4.94
C SER A 27 4.65 3.76 -5.69
N SER A 28 3.55 3.77 -6.46
CA SER A 28 3.03 2.58 -7.16
C SER A 28 2.82 2.81 -8.65
N VAL A 29 2.60 1.72 -9.38
CA VAL A 29 2.24 1.75 -10.80
C VAL A 29 0.89 2.44 -11.04
N LEU A 30 0.04 2.58 -10.01
CA LEU A 30 -1.20 3.35 -10.12
C LEU A 30 -0.95 4.82 -10.46
N GLY A 31 0.18 5.41 -10.08
CA GLY A 31 0.54 6.79 -10.45
C GLY A 31 0.52 7.00 -11.97
N PRO A 32 1.37 6.30 -12.74
CA PRO A 32 1.32 6.30 -14.20
C PRO A 32 -0.04 5.95 -14.81
N VAL A 33 -0.83 5.09 -14.16
CA VAL A 33 -2.21 4.77 -14.60
C VAL A 33 -3.13 5.97 -14.44
N ARG A 34 -3.11 6.63 -13.28
CA ARG A 34 -3.93 7.83 -13.01
C ARG A 34 -3.56 8.99 -13.90
N GLU A 35 -2.28 9.17 -14.21
CA GLU A 35 -1.82 10.20 -15.17
C GLU A 35 -2.31 9.97 -16.61
N PHE A 36 -2.88 8.80 -16.89
CA PHE A 36 -3.51 8.42 -18.15
C PHE A 36 -5.04 8.61 -18.13
N SER A 37 -5.61 9.05 -17.00
CA SER A 37 -7.07 9.20 -16.83
C SER A 37 -7.68 10.18 -17.83
N GLY A 38 -8.92 9.92 -18.24
CA GLY A 38 -9.64 10.75 -19.21
C GLY A 38 -9.39 10.37 -20.67
N ARG A 39 -8.55 9.36 -20.93
CA ARG A 39 -8.43 8.75 -22.25
C ARG A 39 -9.34 7.52 -22.36
N GLU A 40 -9.85 7.27 -23.57
CA GLU A 40 -10.75 6.14 -23.88
C GLU A 40 -10.08 4.77 -23.69
N ASP A 41 -8.75 4.72 -23.81
CA ASP A 41 -7.91 3.52 -23.72
C ASP A 41 -7.34 3.26 -22.31
N LEU A 42 -7.91 3.89 -21.27
CA LEU A 42 -7.47 3.79 -19.88
C LEU A 42 -7.50 2.35 -19.34
N GLU A 43 -8.51 1.56 -19.70
CA GLU A 43 -8.65 0.17 -19.27
C GLU A 43 -7.50 -0.70 -19.76
N LEU A 44 -7.12 -0.52 -21.03
CA LEU A 44 -6.03 -1.26 -21.67
C LEU A 44 -4.68 -0.86 -21.09
N TRP A 45 -4.46 0.45 -20.88
CA TRP A 45 -3.28 0.96 -20.18
C TRP A 45 -3.20 0.41 -18.75
N GLY A 46 -4.32 0.41 -18.03
CA GLY A 46 -4.44 -0.12 -16.66
C GLY A 46 -4.11 -1.61 -16.59
N LEU A 47 -4.66 -2.41 -17.51
CA LEU A 47 -4.38 -3.85 -17.59
C LEU A 47 -2.90 -4.11 -17.91
N PHE A 48 -2.33 -3.43 -18.92
CA PHE A 48 -0.91 -3.54 -19.26
C PHE A 48 -0.02 -3.21 -18.06
N CYS A 49 -0.29 -2.09 -17.38
CA CYS A 49 0.43 -1.66 -16.19
C CYS A 49 0.34 -2.70 -15.05
N ALA A 50 -0.85 -3.24 -14.78
CA ALA A 50 -1.05 -4.27 -13.77
C ALA A 50 -0.28 -5.56 -14.09
N LEU A 51 -0.28 -6.00 -15.35
CA LEU A 51 0.40 -7.23 -15.80
C LEU A 51 1.93 -7.15 -15.67
N ILE A 52 2.52 -5.97 -15.85
CA ILE A 52 3.97 -5.79 -15.71
C ILE A 52 4.42 -5.43 -14.28
N ASP A 53 3.49 -5.20 -13.34
CA ASP A 53 3.78 -4.87 -11.94
C ASP A 53 4.23 -6.11 -11.14
N TYR A 54 5.42 -6.63 -11.45
CA TYR A 54 6.04 -7.73 -10.71
C TYR A 54 7.56 -7.77 -10.85
N GLN A 55 8.21 -8.24 -9.78
CA GLN A 55 9.64 -8.61 -9.74
C GLN A 55 10.63 -7.52 -10.19
N VAL A 56 10.21 -6.25 -10.22
CA VAL A 56 11.01 -5.09 -10.59
C VAL A 56 10.73 -3.95 -9.60
N PRO A 57 11.73 -3.14 -9.20
CA PRO A 57 11.50 -1.97 -8.37
C PRO A 57 10.54 -0.97 -9.02
N VAL A 58 9.46 -0.62 -8.33
CA VAL A 58 8.41 0.25 -8.90
C VAL A 58 8.92 1.70 -9.05
N ILE A 59 9.37 2.31 -7.95
CA ILE A 59 9.76 3.73 -7.91
C ILE A 59 10.94 4.03 -8.84
N SER A 60 11.98 3.20 -8.81
CA SER A 60 13.21 3.48 -9.55
C SER A 60 13.23 2.94 -10.98
N ARG A 61 12.27 2.08 -11.36
CA ARG A 61 12.19 1.53 -12.71
C ARG A 61 10.82 1.65 -13.37
N LEU A 62 9.78 1.00 -12.84
CA LEU A 62 8.49 0.95 -13.53
C LEU A 62 7.86 2.34 -13.70
N ILE A 63 7.89 3.20 -12.67
CA ILE A 63 7.33 4.55 -12.75
C ILE A 63 8.03 5.39 -13.83
N PRO A 64 9.37 5.57 -13.82
CA PRO A 64 10.08 6.30 -14.88
C PRO A 64 9.83 5.73 -16.28
N MET A 65 9.79 4.41 -16.42
CA MET A 65 9.55 3.74 -17.70
C MET A 65 8.13 4.02 -18.22
N LEU A 66 7.11 3.78 -17.39
CA LEU A 66 5.71 3.95 -17.78
C LEU A 66 5.35 5.42 -18.03
N ARG A 67 5.86 6.35 -17.22
CA ARG A 67 5.71 7.79 -17.48
C ARG A 67 6.36 8.20 -18.80
N GLY A 68 7.54 7.65 -19.10
CA GLY A 68 8.24 7.86 -20.36
C GLY A 68 7.42 7.39 -21.57
N LEU A 69 6.88 6.16 -21.51
CA LEU A 69 6.01 5.62 -22.54
C LEU A 69 4.74 6.46 -22.72
N ARG A 70 4.07 6.84 -21.63
CA ARG A 70 2.90 7.73 -21.67
C ARG A 70 3.21 9.06 -22.36
N LEU A 71 4.31 9.72 -21.98
CA LEU A 71 4.69 11.01 -22.55
C LEU A 71 5.02 10.90 -24.03
N HIS A 72 5.66 9.81 -24.44
CA HIS A 72 5.92 9.54 -25.85
C HIS A 72 4.62 9.38 -26.65
N LEU A 73 3.66 8.59 -26.14
CA LEU A 73 2.33 8.46 -26.75
C LEU A 73 1.62 9.81 -26.86
N HIS A 74 1.67 10.63 -25.80
CA HIS A 74 1.08 11.97 -25.82
C HIS A 74 1.72 12.86 -26.89
N ASN A 75 3.05 12.91 -26.97
CA ASN A 75 3.78 13.76 -27.90
C ASN A 75 3.54 13.37 -29.36
N GLU A 76 3.43 12.06 -29.65
CA GLU A 76 3.14 11.56 -30.99
C GLU A 76 1.64 11.51 -31.31
N LYS A 77 0.77 11.96 -30.38
CA LYS A 77 -0.69 11.90 -30.49
C LYS A 77 -1.22 10.48 -30.73
N LEU A 78 -0.53 9.49 -30.17
CA LEU A 78 -0.91 8.09 -30.23
C LEU A 78 -1.78 7.70 -29.03
N SER A 79 -2.75 6.84 -29.31
CA SER A 79 -3.47 6.02 -28.35
C SER A 79 -2.75 4.70 -28.10
N PHE A 80 -3.12 4.06 -27.00
CA PHE A 80 -2.76 2.71 -26.69
C PHE A 80 -3.47 1.71 -27.64
N TYR A 81 -4.62 2.08 -28.21
CA TYR A 81 -5.23 1.32 -29.31
C TYR A 81 -4.30 1.27 -30.53
N ASP A 82 -3.65 2.38 -30.89
CA ASP A 82 -2.70 2.38 -32.01
C ASP A 82 -1.58 1.35 -31.80
N LEU A 83 -1.09 1.21 -30.56
CA LEU A 83 -0.10 0.18 -30.25
C LEU A 83 -0.68 -1.25 -30.33
N ILE A 84 -1.98 -1.43 -30.11
CA ILE A 84 -2.62 -2.75 -30.16
C ILE A 84 -2.90 -3.18 -31.60
N TYR A 85 -3.32 -2.24 -32.46
CA TYR A 85 -3.73 -2.52 -33.83
C TYR A 85 -2.58 -2.45 -34.84
N ASP A 86 -1.53 -1.68 -34.56
CA ASP A 86 -0.37 -1.51 -35.44
C ASP A 86 0.92 -2.02 -34.78
N GLU A 87 1.37 -3.19 -35.22
CA GLU A 87 2.57 -3.85 -34.70
C GLU A 87 3.86 -3.06 -35.02
N GLU A 88 3.92 -2.35 -36.15
CA GLU A 88 5.09 -1.57 -36.54
C GLU A 88 5.23 -0.35 -35.64
N ILE A 89 4.13 0.38 -35.43
CA ILE A 89 4.08 1.50 -34.48
C ILE A 89 4.41 1.00 -33.08
N ALA A 90 3.83 -0.10 -32.64
CA ALA A 90 4.09 -0.68 -31.32
C ALA A 90 5.57 -1.04 -31.13
N GLY A 91 6.17 -1.72 -32.11
CA GLY A 91 7.57 -2.10 -32.11
C GLY A 91 8.50 -0.89 -32.02
N ARG A 92 8.24 0.14 -32.84
CA ARG A 92 8.98 1.41 -32.83
C ARG A 92 8.83 2.11 -31.48
N VAL A 93 7.61 2.39 -31.05
CA VAL A 93 7.35 3.12 -29.79
C VAL A 93 7.99 2.41 -28.61
N LEU A 94 7.79 1.09 -28.47
CA LEU A 94 8.36 0.30 -27.38
C LEU A 94 9.88 0.23 -27.44
N ALA A 95 10.50 0.32 -28.61
CA ALA A 95 11.96 0.41 -28.73
C ALA A 95 12.47 1.83 -28.42
N GLU A 96 11.64 2.86 -28.60
CA GLU A 96 12.13 4.22 -28.76
C GLU A 96 11.81 5.26 -27.70
N PHE A 97 10.78 5.05 -26.88
CA PHE A 97 10.42 6.04 -25.86
C PHE A 97 11.58 6.27 -24.87
N ARG A 98 11.75 7.52 -24.41
CA ARG A 98 12.70 7.86 -23.35
C ARG A 98 12.05 7.71 -21.99
N TRP A 99 12.78 7.16 -21.03
CA TRP A 99 12.32 7.07 -19.65
C TRP A 99 12.21 8.48 -19.05
N PHE A 100 11.16 8.73 -18.27
CA PHE A 100 10.96 10.02 -17.60
C PHE A 100 12.09 10.29 -16.60
N GLU A 101 12.76 11.44 -16.73
CA GLU A 101 13.89 11.88 -15.89
C GLU A 101 15.04 10.85 -15.79
N ARG A 102 15.25 10.01 -16.79
CA ARG A 102 16.33 9.02 -16.82
C ARG A 102 16.94 8.94 -18.21
N ASP A 103 18.26 8.79 -18.28
CA ASP A 103 18.96 8.54 -19.53
C ASP A 103 18.88 7.06 -19.92
N LYS A 104 17.66 6.63 -20.30
CA LYS A 104 17.34 5.28 -20.77
C LYS A 104 16.28 5.35 -21.87
N LYS A 105 16.36 4.42 -22.82
CA LYS A 105 15.47 4.30 -23.98
C LYS A 105 14.81 2.92 -24.02
N GLY A 106 13.56 2.86 -24.47
CA GLY A 106 12.81 1.66 -24.77
C GLY A 106 12.28 0.89 -23.55
N PHE A 107 11.46 -0.11 -23.85
CA PHE A 107 10.85 -1.00 -22.87
C PHE A 107 11.91 -1.90 -22.27
N SER A 108 12.00 -1.92 -20.94
CA SER A 108 12.93 -2.79 -20.23
C SER A 108 12.29 -3.34 -18.96
N HIS A 109 12.08 -4.65 -18.97
CA HIS A 109 11.60 -5.42 -17.83
C HIS A 109 12.43 -6.71 -17.71
N ARG A 110 12.49 -7.29 -16.51
CA ARG A 110 13.43 -8.37 -16.17
C ARG A 110 13.41 -9.56 -17.15
N PHE A 111 12.22 -10.05 -17.49
CA PHE A 111 12.03 -11.22 -18.36
C PHE A 111 11.08 -10.95 -19.53
N VAL A 112 10.52 -9.74 -19.60
CA VAL A 112 9.56 -9.35 -20.63
C VAL A 112 10.30 -8.55 -21.67
N LYS A 113 10.26 -9.03 -22.91
CA LYS A 113 10.87 -8.42 -24.09
C LYS A 113 9.77 -7.74 -24.92
N ILE A 114 10.16 -6.87 -25.84
CA ILE A 114 9.23 -6.17 -26.73
C ILE A 114 8.35 -7.15 -27.50
N ASN A 115 8.92 -8.21 -28.08
CA ASN A 115 8.14 -9.24 -28.79
C ASN A 115 7.07 -9.91 -27.91
N HIS A 116 7.32 -10.07 -26.60
CA HIS A 116 6.27 -10.58 -25.69
C HIS A 116 5.12 -9.58 -25.53
N ILE A 117 5.41 -8.28 -25.54
CA ILE A 117 4.37 -7.23 -25.50
C ILE A 117 3.59 -7.18 -26.82
N LEU A 118 4.25 -7.36 -27.97
CA LEU A 118 3.57 -7.44 -29.27
C LEU A 118 2.58 -8.61 -29.30
N HIS A 119 2.96 -9.80 -28.80
CA HIS A 119 2.01 -10.91 -28.68
C HIS A 119 0.89 -10.68 -27.65
N LEU A 120 1.16 -9.92 -26.58
CA LEU A 120 0.09 -9.47 -25.68
C LEU A 120 -0.91 -8.60 -26.44
N PHE A 121 -0.43 -7.64 -27.22
CA PHE A 121 -1.26 -6.75 -28.03
C PHE A 121 -2.07 -7.51 -29.09
N GLU A 122 -1.46 -8.47 -29.78
CA GLU A 122 -2.14 -9.37 -30.71
C GLU A 122 -3.31 -10.11 -30.04
N GLY A 123 -3.12 -10.68 -28.86
CA GLY A 123 -4.21 -11.38 -28.15
C GLY A 123 -5.27 -10.43 -27.59
N LEU A 124 -4.88 -9.21 -27.17
CA LEU A 124 -5.84 -8.17 -26.75
C LEU A 124 -6.70 -7.69 -27.93
N ARG A 125 -6.12 -7.55 -29.12
CA ARG A 125 -6.84 -7.20 -30.35
C ARG A 125 -7.99 -8.19 -30.62
N GLY A 126 -7.73 -9.49 -30.52
CA GLY A 126 -8.78 -10.51 -30.69
C GLY A 126 -9.88 -10.46 -29.62
N ILE A 127 -9.60 -9.96 -28.41
CA ILE A 127 -10.64 -9.71 -27.40
C ILE A 127 -11.46 -8.48 -27.77
N LEU A 128 -10.80 -7.42 -28.23
CA LEU A 128 -11.40 -6.14 -28.59
C LEU A 128 -12.29 -6.23 -29.83
N GLU A 129 -12.05 -7.18 -30.72
CA GLU A 129 -12.95 -7.51 -31.85
C GLU A 129 -14.33 -8.01 -31.38
N GLU A 130 -14.41 -8.60 -30.18
CA GLU A 130 -15.64 -9.14 -29.58
C GLU A 130 -16.27 -8.19 -28.54
N GLY A 131 -15.62 -7.06 -28.27
CA GLY A 131 -16.07 -6.05 -27.30
C GLY A 131 -14.95 -5.49 -26.42
N SER A 132 -15.21 -4.37 -25.78
CA SER A 132 -14.31 -3.74 -24.82
C SER A 132 -14.06 -4.62 -23.58
N LEU A 133 -12.97 -4.33 -22.85
CA LEU A 133 -12.67 -5.01 -21.59
C LEU A 133 -13.82 -4.86 -20.58
N ARG A 134 -14.43 -3.67 -20.51
CA ARG A 134 -15.62 -3.39 -19.71
C ARG A 134 -16.77 -4.32 -20.07
N GLU A 135 -17.15 -4.38 -21.34
CA GLU A 135 -18.30 -5.18 -21.78
C GLU A 135 -18.12 -6.66 -21.46
N HIS A 136 -16.91 -7.19 -21.68
CA HIS A 136 -16.59 -8.56 -21.29
C HIS A 136 -16.64 -8.75 -19.78
N ALA A 137 -16.04 -7.85 -18.98
CA ALA A 137 -16.05 -7.93 -17.52
C ALA A 137 -17.48 -7.84 -16.94
N GLN A 138 -18.31 -6.96 -17.49
CA GLN A 138 -19.70 -6.78 -17.09
C GLN A 138 -20.52 -8.02 -17.43
N ARG A 139 -20.45 -8.51 -18.68
CA ARG A 139 -21.15 -9.73 -19.11
C ARG A 139 -20.77 -10.93 -18.25
N ILE A 140 -19.47 -11.14 -18.03
CA ILE A 140 -18.96 -12.22 -17.16
C ILE A 140 -19.53 -12.09 -15.76
N TYR A 141 -19.54 -10.88 -15.18
CA TYR A 141 -20.07 -10.67 -13.83
C TYR A 141 -21.58 -10.94 -13.73
N GLU A 142 -22.35 -10.49 -14.72
CA GLU A 142 -23.81 -10.69 -14.80
C GLU A 142 -24.19 -12.17 -14.99
N GLU A 143 -23.43 -12.91 -15.79
CA GLU A 143 -23.62 -14.35 -16.03
C GLU A 143 -23.08 -15.24 -14.90
N THR A 144 -22.20 -14.69 -14.04
CA THR A 144 -21.64 -15.44 -12.91
C THR A 144 -22.74 -15.72 -11.88
N ALA A 145 -22.96 -17.00 -11.60
CA ALA A 145 -23.94 -17.42 -10.60
C ALA A 145 -23.69 -16.78 -9.22
N GLU A 146 -24.78 -16.40 -8.55
CA GLU A 146 -24.76 -15.85 -7.19
C GLU A 146 -24.14 -16.83 -6.19
N ASP A 147 -23.12 -16.36 -5.46
CA ASP A 147 -22.35 -17.12 -4.48
C ASP A 147 -21.52 -16.17 -3.58
N GLU A 148 -21.03 -16.65 -2.43
CA GLU A 148 -20.17 -15.92 -1.50
C GLU A 148 -18.93 -15.30 -2.19
N PHE A 149 -18.46 -15.95 -3.25
CA PHE A 149 -17.32 -15.53 -4.06
C PHE A 149 -17.68 -15.21 -5.52
N LYS A 150 -18.89 -14.70 -5.80
CA LYS A 150 -19.31 -14.25 -7.15
C LYS A 150 -18.23 -13.39 -7.84
N GLY A 151 -17.84 -12.25 -7.25
CA GLY A 151 -16.76 -11.43 -7.81
C GLY A 151 -15.41 -12.16 -7.98
N GLY A 152 -15.10 -13.11 -7.09
CA GLY A 152 -13.91 -13.96 -7.23
C GLY A 152 -13.97 -14.89 -8.45
N LYS A 153 -15.14 -15.48 -8.73
CA LYS A 153 -15.38 -16.29 -9.94
C LYS A 153 -15.30 -15.43 -11.20
N ALA A 154 -15.96 -14.26 -11.21
CA ALA A 154 -15.91 -13.32 -12.33
C ALA A 154 -14.47 -12.89 -12.67
N ILE A 155 -13.62 -12.62 -11.65
CA ILE A 155 -12.19 -12.32 -11.86
C ILE A 155 -11.45 -13.50 -12.50
N ARG A 156 -11.76 -14.74 -12.08
CA ARG A 156 -11.14 -15.95 -12.66
C ARG A 156 -11.59 -16.19 -14.09
N ASP A 157 -12.86 -15.96 -14.40
CA ASP A 157 -13.42 -16.15 -15.73
C ASP A 157 -12.93 -15.06 -16.70
N PHE A 158 -12.79 -13.82 -16.23
CA PHE A 158 -12.08 -12.77 -16.99
C PHE A 158 -10.62 -13.14 -17.24
N THR A 159 -9.97 -13.77 -16.26
CA THR A 159 -8.61 -14.28 -16.46
C THR A 159 -8.57 -15.44 -17.47
N GLU A 160 -9.59 -16.29 -17.51
CA GLU A 160 -9.73 -17.37 -18.50
C GLU A 160 -9.92 -16.80 -19.92
N LEU A 161 -10.67 -15.70 -20.07
CA LEU A 161 -10.74 -14.96 -21.33
C LEU A 161 -9.35 -14.51 -21.80
N LEU A 162 -8.59 -13.82 -20.94
CA LEU A 162 -7.21 -13.42 -21.26
C LEU A 162 -6.32 -14.63 -21.57
N TRP A 163 -6.39 -15.67 -20.73
CA TRP A 163 -5.57 -16.86 -20.85
C TRP A 163 -5.87 -17.62 -22.15
N SER A 164 -7.14 -17.80 -22.52
CA SER A 164 -7.54 -18.53 -23.73
C SER A 164 -6.98 -17.91 -25.01
N ARG A 165 -6.81 -16.57 -25.05
CA ARG A 165 -6.22 -15.84 -26.19
C ARG A 165 -4.70 -15.81 -26.17
N LEU A 166 -4.08 -15.89 -24.99
CA LEU A 166 -2.66 -15.59 -24.81
C LEU A 166 -1.78 -16.80 -24.42
N HIS A 167 -2.37 -17.94 -24.03
CA HIS A 167 -1.60 -19.07 -23.47
C HIS A 167 -0.71 -19.79 -24.48
N ASN A 168 -1.07 -19.78 -25.76
CA ASN A 168 -0.26 -20.38 -26.84
C ASN A 168 0.76 -19.39 -27.41
N SER A 169 0.70 -18.12 -27.04
CA SER A 169 1.67 -17.12 -27.44
C SER A 169 3.01 -17.36 -26.72
N PRO A 170 4.15 -16.94 -27.29
CA PRO A 170 5.47 -17.11 -26.69
C PRO A 170 5.72 -16.10 -25.55
N LEU A 171 4.83 -16.08 -24.56
CA LEU A 171 4.91 -15.23 -23.38
C LEU A 171 5.74 -15.90 -22.27
N PRO A 172 6.42 -15.12 -21.41
CA PRO A 172 7.08 -15.66 -20.25
C PRO A 172 6.12 -16.46 -19.37
N ARG A 173 6.59 -17.59 -18.83
CA ARG A 173 5.77 -18.43 -17.95
C ARG A 173 5.18 -17.60 -16.81
N GLY A 174 3.86 -17.65 -16.68
CA GLY A 174 3.13 -16.93 -15.63
C GLY A 174 3.00 -15.43 -15.88
N PHE A 175 3.22 -14.93 -17.10
CA PHE A 175 2.88 -13.55 -17.50
C PHE A 175 1.37 -13.33 -17.44
N ILE A 176 0.60 -14.20 -18.10
CA ILE A 176 -0.83 -14.40 -17.79
C ILE A 176 -0.94 -15.69 -16.95
N PRO A 177 -1.36 -15.60 -15.68
CA PRO A 177 -1.50 -16.79 -14.85
C PRO A 177 -2.61 -17.70 -15.38
N ASN A 178 -2.41 -19.02 -15.33
CA ASN A 178 -3.47 -19.99 -15.60
C ASN A 178 -4.51 -19.94 -14.44
N PRO A 179 -5.78 -19.56 -14.70
CA PRO A 179 -6.82 -19.43 -13.68
C PRO A 179 -7.35 -20.77 -13.15
N ARG A 180 -7.04 -21.88 -13.82
CA ARG A 180 -7.29 -23.25 -13.36
C ARG A 180 -6.14 -23.81 -12.52
N GLY A 181 -5.02 -23.09 -12.42
CA GLY A 181 -3.88 -23.43 -11.59
C GLY A 181 -3.95 -22.89 -10.17
N ASN A 182 -2.84 -22.99 -9.44
CA ASN A 182 -2.71 -22.54 -8.04
C ASN A 182 -2.32 -21.05 -7.90
N SER A 183 -2.54 -20.22 -8.91
CA SER A 183 -2.17 -18.80 -8.86
C SER A 183 -3.10 -18.00 -7.93
N THR A 184 -2.59 -16.96 -7.28
CA THR A 184 -3.41 -16.00 -6.53
C THR A 184 -4.04 -14.93 -7.41
N LEU A 185 -3.69 -14.91 -8.71
CA LEU A 185 -4.12 -13.90 -9.68
C LEU A 185 -3.90 -12.45 -9.23
N LYS A 186 -2.90 -12.20 -8.36
CA LYS A 186 -2.63 -10.90 -7.74
C LYS A 186 -2.77 -9.72 -8.70
N ARG A 187 -2.16 -9.80 -9.89
CA ARG A 187 -2.15 -8.71 -10.88
C ARG A 187 -3.53 -8.45 -11.48
N ILE A 188 -4.35 -9.48 -11.66
CA ILE A 188 -5.73 -9.31 -12.12
C ILE A 188 -6.59 -8.77 -10.99
N CYS A 189 -6.44 -9.26 -9.75
CA CYS A 189 -7.11 -8.66 -8.59
C CYS A 189 -6.76 -7.18 -8.42
N LEU A 190 -5.49 -6.81 -8.66
CA LEU A 190 -5.03 -5.42 -8.62
C LEU A 190 -5.69 -4.57 -9.71
N PHE A 191 -5.77 -5.09 -10.93
CA PHE A 191 -6.46 -4.44 -12.04
C PHE A 191 -7.95 -4.19 -11.71
N PHE A 192 -8.69 -5.23 -11.29
CA PHE A 192 -10.09 -5.08 -10.88
C PHE A 192 -10.24 -4.08 -9.73
N ARG A 193 -9.35 -4.12 -8.73
CA ARG A 193 -9.36 -3.16 -7.64
C ARG A 193 -9.24 -1.73 -8.16
N TRP A 194 -8.31 -1.48 -9.09
CA TRP A 194 -8.14 -0.17 -9.72
C TRP A 194 -9.39 0.27 -10.50
N MET A 195 -10.02 -0.63 -11.24
CA MET A 195 -11.20 -0.30 -12.03
C MET A 195 -12.42 -0.03 -11.14
N VAL A 196 -12.59 -0.75 -10.03
CA VAL A 196 -13.84 -0.77 -9.25
C VAL A 196 -13.85 0.19 -8.06
N ARG A 197 -12.71 0.40 -7.37
CA ARG A 197 -12.70 1.19 -6.13
C ARG A 197 -12.62 2.70 -6.37
N PRO A 198 -13.15 3.51 -5.44
CA PRO A 198 -12.95 4.95 -5.41
C PRO A 198 -11.49 5.32 -5.11
N TYR A 199 -11.23 6.64 -5.08
CA TYR A 199 -9.92 7.21 -4.78
C TYR A 199 -9.19 6.46 -3.64
N PRO A 200 -7.92 6.06 -3.83
CA PRO A 200 -7.00 6.47 -4.90
C PRO A 200 -7.16 5.72 -6.23
N ASP A 201 -8.02 4.70 -6.31
CA ASP A 201 -8.27 3.92 -7.51
C ASP A 201 -9.17 4.73 -8.51
N LEU A 202 -9.56 4.14 -9.65
CA LEU A 202 -10.18 4.87 -10.78
C LEU A 202 -11.71 4.93 -10.74
N ASN A 203 -12.37 3.93 -10.16
CA ASN A 203 -13.83 3.80 -10.08
C ASN A 203 -14.55 3.88 -11.44
N ILE A 204 -14.00 3.27 -12.48
CA ILE A 204 -14.63 3.23 -13.80
C ILE A 204 -15.58 2.03 -13.95
N TRP A 205 -15.44 0.95 -13.17
CA TRP A 205 -16.32 -0.23 -13.17
C TRP A 205 -17.23 -0.34 -11.93
N GLY A 206 -17.24 0.70 -11.07
CA GLY A 206 -17.93 0.69 -9.79
C GLY A 206 -19.47 0.70 -9.87
N ASP A 207 -20.03 0.90 -11.06
CA ASP A 207 -21.47 0.90 -11.34
C ASP A 207 -22.04 -0.51 -11.55
N PHE A 208 -21.26 -1.44 -12.12
CA PHE A 208 -21.71 -2.82 -12.34
C PHE A 208 -21.03 -3.85 -11.43
N PHE A 209 -19.80 -3.59 -10.95
CA PHE A 209 -19.07 -4.52 -10.10
C PHE A 209 -19.02 -4.01 -8.64
N PRO A 210 -19.63 -4.69 -7.67
CA PRO A 210 -19.66 -4.23 -6.29
C PRO A 210 -18.29 -4.28 -5.59
N ILE A 211 -17.91 -3.19 -4.91
CA ILE A 211 -16.64 -3.08 -4.15
C ILE A 211 -16.47 -4.23 -3.13
N ARG A 212 -17.56 -4.62 -2.45
CA ARG A 212 -17.58 -5.72 -1.45
C ARG A 212 -17.22 -7.11 -2.03
N GLU A 213 -17.28 -7.25 -3.35
CA GLU A 213 -16.98 -8.49 -4.07
C GLU A 213 -15.55 -8.56 -4.61
N LEU A 214 -14.78 -7.49 -4.43
CA LEU A 214 -13.35 -7.51 -4.75
C LEU A 214 -12.58 -8.48 -3.86
N MET A 215 -11.55 -9.08 -4.46
CA MET A 215 -10.65 -10.03 -3.81
C MET A 215 -9.34 -9.33 -3.42
N VAL A 216 -8.72 -9.76 -2.32
CA VAL A 216 -7.41 -9.24 -1.91
C VAL A 216 -6.33 -9.54 -2.96
N CYS A 217 -5.40 -8.60 -3.20
CA CYS A 217 -4.29 -8.81 -4.13
C CYS A 217 -3.15 -9.60 -3.44
N LEU A 218 -3.42 -10.87 -3.09
CA LEU A 218 -2.53 -11.67 -2.26
C LEU A 218 -1.20 -12.01 -2.94
N GLY A 219 -0.11 -11.55 -2.33
CA GLY A 219 1.26 -11.93 -2.65
C GLY A 219 2.07 -12.24 -1.39
N SER A 220 3.34 -12.62 -1.57
CA SER A 220 4.25 -12.99 -0.47
C SER A 220 4.40 -11.91 0.62
N GLU A 221 4.23 -10.65 0.21
CA GLU A 221 4.29 -9.44 1.01
C GLU A 221 3.12 -9.35 1.98
N ILE A 222 1.89 -9.56 1.51
CA ILE A 222 0.67 -9.55 2.32
C ILE A 222 0.57 -10.83 3.14
N THR A 223 0.88 -11.99 2.56
CA THR A 223 0.97 -13.28 3.26
C THR A 223 1.81 -13.16 4.53
N ARG A 224 3.01 -12.57 4.40
CA ARG A 224 3.90 -12.36 5.54
C ARG A 224 3.28 -11.44 6.59
N VAL A 225 2.71 -10.32 6.17
CA VAL A 225 2.14 -9.33 7.09
C VAL A 225 0.92 -9.90 7.83
N ILE A 226 0.00 -10.58 7.15
CA ILE A 226 -1.17 -11.23 7.75
C ILE A 226 -0.73 -12.25 8.83
N ASN A 227 0.21 -13.15 8.49
CA ASN A 227 0.73 -14.12 9.46
C ASN A 227 1.36 -13.46 10.70
N ARG A 228 2.00 -12.28 10.54
CA ARG A 228 2.63 -11.53 11.65
C ARG A 228 1.62 -10.75 12.49
N ILE A 229 0.58 -10.20 11.87
CA ILE A 229 -0.49 -9.50 12.56
C ILE A 229 -1.27 -10.46 13.44
N LEU A 230 -1.63 -11.62 12.89
CA LEU A 230 -2.33 -12.68 13.62
C LEU A 230 -1.41 -13.45 14.57
N ASN A 231 -0.10 -13.43 14.30
CA ASN A 231 0.94 -14.23 14.97
C ASN A 231 0.66 -15.74 14.89
N GLU A 232 0.24 -16.17 13.70
CA GLU A 232 -0.19 -17.53 13.38
C GLU A 232 0.22 -17.86 11.93
N LYS A 233 0.37 -19.15 11.59
CA LYS A 233 0.55 -19.60 10.20
C LYS A 233 -0.82 -19.64 9.50
N TYR A 234 -1.42 -18.48 9.29
CA TYR A 234 -2.76 -18.34 8.71
C TYR A 234 -2.76 -18.63 7.20
N VAL A 235 -1.74 -18.17 6.48
CA VAL A 235 -1.52 -18.36 5.03
C VAL A 235 -0.22 -19.11 4.80
N LYS A 236 -0.18 -20.00 3.80
CA LYS A 236 1.02 -20.73 3.38
C LYS A 236 2.05 -19.79 2.71
N GLU A 237 3.33 -20.19 2.70
CA GLU A 237 4.40 -19.40 2.07
C GLU A 237 4.18 -19.20 0.57
N HIS A 238 3.65 -20.23 -0.10
CA HIS A 238 3.18 -20.18 -1.49
C HIS A 238 1.65 -20.18 -1.47
N PRO A 239 1.02 -18.99 -1.40
CA PRO A 239 -0.44 -18.89 -1.36
C PRO A 239 -1.06 -19.33 -2.69
N THR A 240 -2.27 -19.83 -2.60
CA THR A 240 -3.13 -20.24 -3.72
C THR A 240 -4.39 -19.40 -3.78
N TRP A 241 -5.23 -19.58 -4.80
CA TRP A 241 -6.54 -18.90 -4.86
C TRP A 241 -7.41 -19.15 -3.61
N LYS A 242 -7.38 -20.36 -3.03
CA LYS A 242 -8.08 -20.65 -1.77
C LYS A 242 -7.60 -19.78 -0.61
N ASP A 243 -6.31 -19.41 -0.61
CA ASP A 243 -5.78 -18.47 0.39
C ASP A 243 -6.25 -17.04 0.11
N VAL A 244 -6.49 -16.66 -1.16
CA VAL A 244 -7.10 -15.36 -1.53
C VAL A 244 -8.51 -15.27 -0.96
N GLU A 245 -9.34 -16.29 -1.18
CA GLU A 245 -10.70 -16.39 -0.64
C GLU A 245 -10.69 -16.31 0.89
N LYS A 246 -9.84 -17.12 1.53
CA LYS A 246 -9.66 -17.14 2.99
C LYS A 246 -9.26 -15.77 3.56
N VAL A 247 -8.27 -15.11 2.98
CA VAL A 247 -7.84 -13.77 3.44
C VAL A 247 -8.91 -12.72 3.14
N THR A 248 -9.64 -12.84 2.04
CA THR A 248 -10.75 -11.94 1.72
C THR A 248 -11.86 -12.04 2.77
N LEU A 249 -12.22 -13.25 3.23
CA LEU A 249 -13.15 -13.42 4.36
C LEU A 249 -12.67 -12.74 5.64
N LEU A 250 -11.38 -12.91 5.99
CA LEU A 250 -10.79 -12.20 7.13
C LEU A 250 -10.90 -10.68 6.99
N LEU A 251 -10.69 -10.14 5.79
CA LEU A 251 -10.81 -8.70 5.55
C LEU A 251 -12.26 -8.22 5.53
N ARG A 252 -13.22 -9.06 5.12
CA ARG A 252 -14.66 -8.79 5.26
C ARG A 252 -15.10 -8.72 6.73
N GLU A 253 -14.51 -9.53 7.62
CA GLU A 253 -14.74 -9.40 9.08
C GLU A 253 -14.27 -8.04 9.64
N ILE A 254 -13.31 -7.39 8.99
CA ILE A 254 -12.73 -6.11 9.40
C ILE A 254 -13.49 -4.95 8.74
N ASN A 255 -13.72 -5.05 7.42
CA ASN A 255 -14.42 -4.06 6.62
C ASN A 255 -15.29 -4.76 5.55
N PRO A 256 -16.57 -5.03 5.85
CA PRO A 256 -17.45 -5.77 4.94
C PRO A 256 -17.75 -5.01 3.65
N ASP A 257 -17.76 -3.67 3.69
CA ASP A 257 -18.11 -2.83 2.54
C ASP A 257 -16.98 -2.71 1.51
N ASP A 258 -15.72 -2.87 1.96
CA ASP A 258 -14.54 -2.76 1.12
C ASP A 258 -13.38 -3.64 1.67
N PRO A 259 -13.39 -4.95 1.37
CA PRO A 259 -12.38 -5.88 1.86
C PRO A 259 -11.01 -5.69 1.19
N SER A 260 -10.95 -5.03 0.02
CA SER A 260 -9.69 -4.81 -0.70
C SER A 260 -9.02 -3.46 -0.40
N LYS A 261 -9.68 -2.59 0.39
CA LYS A 261 -9.19 -1.30 0.90
C LYS A 261 -7.75 -1.31 1.36
N TYR A 262 -7.36 -2.35 2.09
CA TYR A 262 -6.10 -2.37 2.83
C TYR A 262 -4.92 -2.96 2.06
N ASP A 263 -5.05 -3.24 0.76
CA ASP A 263 -4.00 -3.91 -0.02
C ASP A 263 -2.64 -3.21 0.05
N TYR A 264 -2.60 -1.90 -0.24
CA TYR A 264 -1.35 -1.14 -0.19
C TYR A 264 -0.87 -0.91 1.25
N VAL A 265 -1.78 -0.87 2.22
CA VAL A 265 -1.43 -0.77 3.65
C VAL A 265 -0.75 -2.06 4.12
N LEU A 266 -1.26 -3.22 3.72
CA LEU A 266 -0.76 -4.54 4.12
C LEU A 266 0.52 -4.93 3.37
N SER A 267 0.71 -4.48 2.13
CA SER A 267 1.93 -4.75 1.37
C SER A 267 3.09 -3.82 1.74
N ARG A 268 2.80 -2.58 2.17
CA ARG A 268 3.81 -1.56 2.47
C ARG A 268 4.89 -1.96 3.47
N PRO A 269 4.61 -2.61 4.64
CA PRO A 269 5.66 -3.03 5.56
C PRO A 269 6.71 -3.93 4.91
N SER A 270 6.28 -4.77 3.97
CA SER A 270 7.14 -5.66 3.21
C SER A 270 7.94 -4.92 2.14
N ILE A 271 7.31 -4.00 1.41
CA ILE A 271 7.92 -3.18 0.35
C ILE A 271 8.99 -2.24 0.91
N MET A 272 8.70 -1.57 2.03
CA MET A 272 9.63 -0.67 2.71
C MET A 272 10.76 -1.42 3.47
N GLY A 273 10.72 -2.75 3.48
CA GLY A 273 11.72 -3.57 4.18
C GLY A 273 11.62 -3.51 5.70
N TYR A 274 10.49 -3.05 6.26
CA TYR A 274 10.22 -3.04 7.69
C TYR A 274 9.90 -4.44 8.20
N CYS A 275 9.04 -5.18 7.51
CA CYS A 275 8.67 -6.55 7.84
C CYS A 275 9.52 -7.53 7.04
N ARG A 276 10.68 -7.90 7.60
CA ARG A 276 11.63 -8.82 6.94
C ARG A 276 11.22 -10.27 7.14
N LYS A 277 11.81 -11.19 6.35
CA LYS A 277 11.57 -12.64 6.48
C LYS A 277 11.89 -13.14 7.89
N ARG A 278 13.09 -12.79 8.39
CA ARG A 278 13.51 -13.01 9.78
C ARG A 278 13.01 -11.86 10.66
N VAL A 279 12.37 -12.17 11.78
CA VAL A 279 11.75 -11.15 12.65
C VAL A 279 12.79 -10.23 13.25
N GLU A 280 13.96 -10.78 13.60
CA GLU A 280 15.06 -10.11 14.27
C GLU A 280 15.62 -8.94 13.43
N GLY A 281 15.50 -9.04 12.10
CA GLY A 281 15.91 -7.98 11.18
C GLY A 281 14.81 -6.96 10.87
N SER A 282 13.62 -7.10 11.45
CA SER A 282 12.47 -6.24 11.15
C SER A 282 12.55 -4.91 11.90
N LYS A 283 12.18 -3.82 11.23
CA LYS A 283 12.07 -2.48 11.82
C LYS A 283 10.64 -2.23 12.29
N CYS A 284 10.20 -2.97 13.30
CA CYS A 284 8.80 -2.96 13.75
C CYS A 284 8.32 -1.58 14.20
N THR A 285 9.19 -0.74 14.77
CA THR A 285 8.84 0.59 15.30
C THR A 285 8.39 1.59 14.26
N VAL A 286 8.85 1.42 13.01
CA VAL A 286 8.45 2.27 11.89
C VAL A 286 7.37 1.62 11.03
N CYS A 287 6.83 0.47 11.45
CA CYS A 287 5.78 -0.21 10.73
C CYS A 287 4.44 0.48 11.00
N PRO A 288 3.64 0.83 9.96
CA PRO A 288 2.30 1.41 10.14
C PRO A 288 1.35 0.53 10.94
N LEU A 289 1.65 -0.77 11.04
CA LEU A 289 0.80 -1.78 11.67
C LEU A 289 1.31 -2.20 13.06
N PHE A 290 2.31 -1.51 13.61
CA PHE A 290 2.95 -1.89 14.89
C PHE A 290 1.94 -2.13 16.01
N GLU A 291 0.96 -1.24 16.18
CA GLU A 291 -0.01 -1.29 17.28
C GLU A 291 -0.93 -2.51 17.23
N ALA A 292 -1.34 -2.92 16.03
CA ALA A 292 -2.17 -4.09 15.82
C ALA A 292 -1.34 -5.38 15.62
N CYS A 293 -0.05 -5.30 15.29
CA CYS A 293 0.76 -6.47 14.97
C CYS A 293 1.15 -7.27 16.22
N ARG A 294 0.67 -8.50 16.35
CA ARG A 294 0.98 -9.36 17.51
C ARG A 294 2.45 -9.78 17.57
N THR A 295 3.13 -10.00 16.42
CA THR A 295 4.58 -10.25 16.43
C THR A 295 5.37 -9.01 16.81
N GLY A 296 5.06 -7.84 16.21
CA GLY A 296 5.77 -6.58 16.48
C GLY A 296 5.68 -6.15 17.95
N ARG A 297 4.53 -6.39 18.59
CA ARG A 297 4.32 -6.14 20.03
C ARG A 297 5.28 -6.90 20.95
N ARG A 298 5.84 -8.05 20.53
CA ARG A 298 6.84 -8.78 21.36
C ARG A 298 8.19 -8.05 21.41
N GLU A 299 8.55 -7.38 20.31
CA GLU A 299 9.79 -6.60 20.20
C GLU A 299 9.74 -5.29 21.00
N GLU A 300 8.54 -4.81 21.35
CA GLU A 300 8.32 -3.61 22.18
C GLU A 300 9.16 -3.61 23.48
N THR A 301 9.33 -4.79 24.09
CA THR A 301 10.09 -4.93 25.34
C THR A 301 11.56 -4.53 25.17
N LYS A 302 12.15 -4.72 23.98
CA LYS A 302 13.53 -4.31 23.69
C LYS A 302 13.64 -2.79 23.55
N ILE A 303 12.68 -2.18 22.86
CA ILE A 303 12.63 -0.72 22.61
C ILE A 303 12.43 0.05 23.93
N LEU A 304 11.54 -0.44 24.79
CA LEU A 304 11.26 0.25 26.05
C LEU A 304 12.44 0.12 27.04
N ARG A 305 13.30 -0.92 26.95
CA ARG A 305 14.42 -1.13 27.88
C ARG A 305 15.48 -0.04 27.88
N THR A 306 15.55 0.81 26.86
CA THR A 306 16.62 1.81 26.70
C THR A 306 16.33 3.20 27.26
N LYS A 307 15.14 3.45 27.85
CA LYS A 307 14.80 4.81 28.31
C LYS A 307 15.46 5.19 29.66
N ARG A 308 16.24 6.27 29.64
CA ARG A 308 16.61 7.10 30.80
C ARG A 308 15.48 8.12 31.05
N LYS A 309 15.28 8.62 32.28
CA LYS A 309 14.37 9.78 32.55
C LYS A 309 14.70 10.96 31.61
N LEU A 310 13.85 12.00 31.45
CA LEU A 310 14.31 13.31 30.96
C LEU A 310 15.48 13.71 31.85
N SER A 311 16.69 13.43 31.40
CA SER A 311 17.84 13.35 32.30
C SER A 311 18.92 14.34 31.89
N SER A 312 18.73 15.01 30.76
CA SER A 312 19.60 16.10 30.36
C SER A 312 18.90 17.45 30.45
N GLU A 313 19.59 18.46 30.99
CA GLU A 313 19.16 19.86 30.91
C GLU A 313 18.83 20.29 29.46
N ARG A 314 19.43 19.63 28.47
CA ARG A 314 19.20 19.88 27.05
C ARG A 314 17.77 19.54 26.64
N GLU A 315 17.25 18.37 27.00
CA GLU A 315 15.86 17.98 26.70
C GLU A 315 14.86 18.92 27.36
N GLN A 316 15.14 19.34 28.60
CA GLN A 316 14.29 20.32 29.29
C GLN A 316 14.26 21.68 28.56
N ARG A 317 15.42 22.17 28.08
CA ARG A 317 15.48 23.39 27.26
C ARG A 317 14.72 23.23 25.94
N ILE A 318 14.79 22.05 25.32
CA ILE A 318 14.04 21.74 24.09
C ILE A 318 12.54 21.83 24.36
N LEU A 319 12.07 21.17 25.43
CA LEU A 319 10.68 21.19 25.85
C LEU A 319 10.18 22.61 26.16
N GLN A 320 10.94 23.40 26.92
CA GLN A 320 10.59 24.80 27.21
C GLN A 320 10.52 25.66 25.94
N SER A 321 11.44 25.45 24.99
CA SER A 321 11.41 26.13 23.69
C SER A 321 10.15 25.75 22.89
N PHE A 322 9.80 24.46 22.87
CA PHE A 322 8.57 23.98 22.25
C PHE A 322 7.34 24.63 22.85
N LEU A 323 7.19 24.61 24.18
CA LEU A 323 6.03 25.19 24.86
C LEU A 323 5.92 26.70 24.58
N ARG A 324 7.03 27.44 24.56
CA ARG A 324 6.99 28.87 24.22
C ARG A 324 6.60 29.14 22.77
N LYS A 325 7.13 28.37 21.82
CA LYS A 325 6.94 28.62 20.38
C LYS A 325 5.64 28.02 19.82
N PHE A 326 5.18 26.90 20.36
CA PHE A 326 4.16 26.07 19.72
C PHE A 326 2.88 25.85 20.55
N SER A 327 2.80 26.32 21.81
CA SER A 327 1.57 26.14 22.61
C SER A 327 0.33 26.74 21.94
N GLY A 328 0.47 27.90 21.28
CA GLY A 328 -0.63 28.51 20.51
C GLY A 328 -1.00 27.70 19.27
N LYS A 329 -0.01 27.19 18.52
CA LYS A 329 -0.24 26.35 17.31
C LYS A 329 -1.05 25.10 17.65
N TYR A 330 -0.69 24.41 18.73
CA TYR A 330 -1.38 23.18 19.16
C TYR A 330 -2.51 23.44 20.16
N ARG A 331 -2.83 24.71 20.46
CA ARG A 331 -3.88 25.11 21.41
C ARG A 331 -3.79 24.31 22.73
N ILE A 332 -2.59 24.25 23.30
CA ILE A 332 -2.30 23.42 24.47
C ILE A 332 -3.07 23.95 25.69
N LYS A 333 -3.82 23.07 26.35
CA LYS A 333 -4.64 23.38 27.52
C LYS A 333 -4.03 22.85 28.82
N GLU A 334 -3.78 21.55 28.91
CA GLU A 334 -3.20 20.90 30.10
C GLU A 334 -1.87 20.25 29.75
N ILE A 335 -0.90 20.32 30.65
CA ILE A 335 0.46 19.81 30.45
C ILE A 335 0.84 18.91 31.63
N TYR A 336 1.39 17.75 31.30
CA TYR A 336 1.93 16.79 32.26
C TYR A 336 3.31 16.36 31.79
N THR A 337 4.35 16.69 32.55
CA THR A 337 5.72 16.24 32.27
C THR A 337 6.02 14.98 33.06
N GLU A 338 6.83 14.08 32.52
CA GLU A 338 7.17 12.81 33.17
C GLU A 338 5.91 12.01 33.57
N TYR A 339 4.95 11.92 32.64
CA TYR A 339 3.65 11.31 32.90
C TYR A 339 3.79 9.79 33.07
N PRO A 340 3.42 9.21 34.23
CA PRO A 340 3.59 7.80 34.49
C PRO A 340 2.61 6.94 33.66
N ILE A 341 3.14 5.91 32.98
CA ILE A 341 2.37 4.94 32.21
C ILE A 341 2.90 3.51 32.42
N GLY A 342 2.17 2.72 33.20
CA GLY A 342 2.64 1.38 33.60
C GLY A 342 3.97 1.47 34.37
N ARG A 343 5.05 0.91 33.80
CA ARG A 343 6.41 0.97 34.38
C ARG A 343 7.31 2.02 33.73
N ARG A 344 6.72 2.99 33.02
CA ARG A 344 7.43 3.98 32.19
C ARG A 344 6.92 5.39 32.50
N SER A 345 7.64 6.36 31.97
CA SER A 345 7.30 7.78 32.03
C SER A 345 7.36 8.36 30.61
N ILE A 346 6.31 9.06 30.20
CA ILE A 346 6.24 9.79 28.93
C ILE A 346 6.77 11.21 29.19
N ASP A 347 7.62 11.71 28.31
CA ASP A 347 8.31 12.98 28.54
C ASP A 347 7.34 14.15 28.71
N LEU A 348 6.37 14.22 27.80
CA LEU A 348 5.30 15.19 27.83
C LEU A 348 4.00 14.51 27.40
N VAL A 349 2.94 14.75 28.17
CA VAL A 349 1.56 14.52 27.77
C VAL A 349 0.84 15.86 27.83
N PHE A 350 0.06 16.19 26.80
CA PHE A 350 -0.78 17.37 26.85
C PHE A 350 -2.15 17.11 26.23
N THR A 351 -3.11 17.95 26.59
CA THR A 351 -4.41 18.03 25.92
C THR A 351 -4.52 19.34 25.17
N ASP A 352 -5.16 19.32 24.00
CA ASP A 352 -5.53 20.55 23.31
C ASP A 352 -6.94 21.03 23.71
N GLU A 353 -7.29 22.25 23.30
CA GLU A 353 -8.61 22.84 23.54
C GLU A 353 -9.79 22.04 22.94
N GLU A 354 -9.52 21.15 21.98
CA GLU A 354 -10.51 20.22 21.40
C GLU A 354 -10.60 18.90 22.18
N GLY A 355 -9.84 18.74 23.25
CA GLY A 355 -9.82 17.56 24.10
C GLY A 355 -9.01 16.38 23.53
N LYS A 356 -8.21 16.59 22.48
CA LYS A 356 -7.33 15.53 21.95
C LYS A 356 -6.12 15.39 22.85
N TRP A 357 -5.75 14.14 23.08
CA TRP A 357 -4.59 13.78 23.89
C TRP A 357 -3.35 13.63 23.01
N TRP A 358 -2.23 14.12 23.49
CA TRP A 358 -0.94 14.03 22.83
C TRP A 358 0.07 13.36 23.74
N VAL A 359 0.81 12.38 23.22
CA VAL A 359 1.97 11.78 23.89
C VAL A 359 3.23 12.15 23.12
N CYS A 360 4.20 12.71 23.82
CA CYS A 360 5.37 13.32 23.22
C CYS A 360 6.65 12.67 23.76
N GLU A 361 7.61 12.42 22.86
CA GLU A 361 9.00 12.14 23.23
C GLU A 361 9.87 13.34 22.87
N VAL A 362 10.80 13.69 23.75
CA VAL A 362 11.72 14.81 23.56
C VAL A 362 13.13 14.27 23.34
N GLU A 363 13.78 14.69 22.26
CA GLU A 363 15.09 14.17 21.90
C GLU A 363 15.96 15.24 21.24
N GLU A 364 17.29 15.19 21.39
CA GLU A 364 18.16 16.20 20.75
C GLU A 364 18.10 16.08 19.21
N TYR A 365 18.05 14.84 18.70
CA TYR A 365 18.03 14.51 17.27
C TYR A 365 16.98 13.45 16.97
N LEU A 366 16.18 13.66 15.92
CA LEU A 366 15.25 12.64 15.44
C LEU A 366 15.98 11.34 15.09
N ASN A 367 15.62 10.23 15.74
CA ASN A 367 16.23 8.93 15.54
C ASN A 367 15.20 7.79 15.70
N TYR A 368 15.55 6.58 15.27
CA TYR A 368 14.64 5.42 15.31
C TYR A 368 14.20 5.00 16.72
N THR A 369 15.01 5.29 17.75
CA THR A 369 14.67 5.00 19.15
C THR A 369 13.52 5.89 19.60
N ALA A 370 13.62 7.20 19.34
CA ALA A 370 12.56 8.16 19.64
C ALA A 370 11.23 7.81 18.93
N ILE A 371 11.31 7.35 17.66
CA ILE A 371 10.13 6.86 16.93
C ILE A 371 9.52 5.64 17.62
N GLY A 372 10.36 4.67 18.00
CA GLY A 372 9.89 3.49 18.72
C GLY A 372 9.24 3.82 20.06
N GLN A 373 9.80 4.77 20.80
CA GLN A 373 9.25 5.26 22.06
C GLN A 373 7.90 5.95 21.85
N ALA A 374 7.80 6.89 20.92
CA ALA A 374 6.57 7.62 20.60
C ALA A 374 5.40 6.68 20.25
N VAL A 375 5.63 5.72 19.34
CA VAL A 375 4.61 4.73 18.95
C VAL A 375 4.28 3.77 20.12
N ALA A 376 5.27 3.36 20.91
CA ALA A 376 5.03 2.53 22.08
C ALA A 376 4.20 3.25 23.15
N TYR A 377 4.44 4.54 23.41
CA TYR A 377 3.63 5.31 24.34
C TYR A 377 2.19 5.46 23.88
N ARG A 378 1.96 5.75 22.59
CA ARG A 378 0.59 5.83 22.05
C ARG A 378 -0.18 4.56 22.33
N ARG A 379 0.44 3.40 22.11
CA ARG A 379 -0.14 2.09 22.40
C ARG A 379 -0.37 1.86 23.90
N LEU A 380 0.61 2.18 24.75
CA LEU A 380 0.50 2.02 26.21
C LEU A 380 -0.58 2.94 26.78
N PHE A 381 -0.65 4.18 26.32
CA PHE A 381 -1.66 5.15 26.69
C PHE A 381 -3.05 4.62 26.37
N HIS A 382 -3.26 4.11 25.16
CA HIS A 382 -4.51 3.44 24.80
C HIS A 382 -4.83 2.23 25.68
N LYS A 383 -3.83 1.40 25.99
CA LYS A 383 -4.00 0.23 26.85
C LYS A 383 -4.49 0.60 28.26
N TYR A 384 -3.89 1.60 28.90
CA TYR A 384 -4.18 1.95 30.30
C TYR A 384 -5.29 2.99 30.46
N ARG A 385 -5.43 3.93 29.52
CA ARG A 385 -6.38 5.04 29.59
C ARG A 385 -7.61 4.84 28.71
N ARG A 386 -7.60 3.84 27.81
CA ARG A 386 -8.64 3.61 26.80
C ARG A 386 -8.88 4.80 25.86
N ILE A 387 -7.91 5.69 25.79
CA ILE A 387 -7.87 6.86 24.89
C ILE A 387 -6.73 6.63 23.91
N ARG A 388 -6.96 6.79 22.61
CA ARG A 388 -5.89 6.72 21.61
C ARG A 388 -5.35 8.14 21.36
N PRO A 389 -4.16 8.48 21.85
CA PRO A 389 -3.63 9.83 21.69
C PRO A 389 -2.97 10.01 20.32
N ASN A 390 -2.84 11.26 19.89
CA ASN A 390 -1.84 11.66 18.91
C ASN A 390 -0.43 11.44 19.48
N SER A 391 0.56 11.28 18.60
CA SER A 391 1.94 11.06 19.02
C SER A 391 2.87 12.05 18.33
N MET A 392 3.81 12.61 19.07
CA MET A 392 4.75 13.61 18.58
C MET A 392 6.17 13.33 19.06
N ILE A 393 7.16 13.66 18.22
CA ILE A 393 8.56 13.79 18.62
C ILE A 393 8.92 15.27 18.55
N ILE A 394 9.40 15.80 19.67
CA ILE A 394 9.92 17.17 19.77
C ILE A 394 11.43 17.06 19.73
N CYS A 395 12.06 17.65 18.72
CA CYS A 395 13.51 17.57 18.60
C CYS A 395 14.16 18.89 18.21
N ARG A 396 15.46 19.02 18.47
CA ARG A 396 16.20 20.20 18.01
C ARG A 396 16.46 20.15 16.51
N THR A 397 16.78 18.97 16.00
CA THR A 397 17.14 18.76 14.59
C THR A 397 16.52 17.47 14.07
N SER A 398 16.03 17.51 12.83
CA SER A 398 15.37 16.39 12.17
C SER A 398 15.94 16.16 10.76
N ASN A 399 15.98 14.89 10.34
CA ASN A 399 16.27 14.51 8.96
C ASN A 399 14.95 14.42 8.17
N PRO A 400 14.81 15.08 6.99
CA PRO A 400 13.60 15.04 6.16
C PRO A 400 13.05 13.62 5.86
N GLU A 401 13.91 12.65 5.56
CA GLU A 401 13.51 11.27 5.25
C GLU A 401 12.84 10.58 6.47
N LEU A 402 13.41 10.82 7.66
CA LEU A 402 12.82 10.31 8.91
C LEU A 402 11.54 11.04 9.27
N VAL A 403 11.42 12.34 8.96
CA VAL A 403 10.17 13.10 9.16
C VAL A 403 9.06 12.52 8.28
N GLU A 404 9.34 12.23 7.01
CA GLU A 404 8.37 11.57 6.13
C GLU A 404 7.98 10.18 6.63
N THR A 405 8.95 9.38 7.09
CA THR A 405 8.68 8.07 7.70
C THR A 405 7.81 8.20 8.96
N CYS A 406 8.08 9.19 9.81
CA CYS A 406 7.25 9.46 10.99
C CYS A 406 5.82 9.80 10.58
N LYS A 407 5.68 10.76 9.65
CA LYS A 407 4.38 11.25 9.18
C LYS A 407 3.55 10.16 8.53
N TYR A 408 4.08 9.51 7.49
CA TYR A 408 3.29 8.61 6.65
C TYR A 408 3.20 7.20 7.22
N ASP A 409 4.32 6.61 7.62
CA ASP A 409 4.34 5.24 8.11
C ASP A 409 3.87 5.15 9.56
N CYS A 410 4.49 5.90 10.46
CA CYS A 410 4.27 5.75 11.90
C CYS A 410 3.04 6.51 12.40
N GLY A 411 2.59 7.53 11.66
CA GLY A 411 1.61 8.50 12.14
C GLY A 411 2.09 9.27 13.36
N VAL A 412 3.39 9.62 13.40
CA VAL A 412 4.02 10.40 14.47
C VAL A 412 4.37 11.77 13.90
N GLU A 413 3.90 12.83 14.57
CA GLU A 413 4.25 14.19 14.19
C GLU A 413 5.67 14.52 14.65
N VAL A 414 6.39 15.34 13.89
CA VAL A 414 7.72 15.82 14.27
C VAL A 414 7.70 17.34 14.34
N THR A 415 8.02 17.89 15.50
CA THR A 415 8.24 19.33 15.66
C THR A 415 9.72 19.60 15.90
N SER A 416 10.37 20.27 14.96
CA SER A 416 11.73 20.77 15.13
C SER A 416 11.71 22.18 15.71
N ILE A 417 12.46 22.42 16.79
CA ILE A 417 12.49 23.73 17.48
C ILE A 417 13.60 24.68 17.02
N LYS A 418 14.42 24.25 16.04
CA LYS A 418 15.56 25.02 15.55
C LYS A 418 15.15 26.37 15.01
#